data_AF-A0A6M2DWX9-F1
#
_entry.id   AF-A0A6M2DWX9-F1
#
_cell.length_a   1.000
_cell.length_b   1.000
_cell.length_c   1.000
_cell.angle_alpha   90.00
_cell.angle_beta   90.00
_cell.angle_gamma   90.00
#
_symmetry.space_group_name_H-M   'P 1'
#
loop_
_entity.id
_entity.type
_entity.pdbx_description
1 polymer ?
#
loop_
_entity_poly.entity_id
_entity_poly.type
_entity_poly.pdbx_seq_one_letter_code
_entity_poly.pdbx_strand_id
1 'polypeptide(L)'
;MAYQNCLMGVSLLTVILLEGLLLLKEANGSRLPMEVLTHRPEHIPLHARAHHYEHRPHKLHSIVDHGPLRVLYQVGRSEADLPECRPRAVCNKVDLYDSGAPWIERQCRCVTPDGGEATCPSTANADDGHTLVDKTRHYKLCEPIKRLPKCRYFRDTTWTLTTLPEANATEQIVNCHCLHNAVTYLIKRQAHKTANGQMSYQYSFACSPQSKLRCQRKEPCRLFTVRKRQEFLEEVNSSTLCQCPRDHHCPRHHTDPGSISGKSYTEESIRTYSGYCMPS
;
A
#
# COMPACT_ATOMS: atom_id res chain seq x y z
N MET A 1 -45.29 30.84 -45.32
CA MET A 1 -44.36 29.77 -44.91
C MET A 1 -44.24 29.74 -43.39
N ALA A 2 -45.30 29.33 -42.67
CA ALA A 2 -45.32 29.34 -41.20
C ALA A 2 -45.98 28.10 -40.57
N TYR A 3 -46.21 27.04 -41.35
CA TYR A 3 -46.89 25.82 -40.89
C TYR A 3 -46.01 24.57 -40.84
N GLN A 4 -44.76 24.62 -41.35
CA GLN A 4 -43.87 23.45 -41.36
C GLN A 4 -43.03 23.31 -40.07
N ASN A 5 -42.86 24.38 -39.28
CA ASN A 5 -41.95 24.38 -38.12
C ASN A 5 -42.59 23.94 -36.79
N CYS A 6 -43.91 23.71 -36.76
CA CYS A 6 -44.60 23.31 -35.52
C CYS A 6 -44.64 21.78 -35.31
N LEU A 7 -44.52 20.99 -36.39
CA LEU A 7 -44.63 19.52 -36.33
C LEU A 7 -43.32 18.81 -35.91
N MET A 8 -42.16 19.45 -36.06
CA MET A 8 -40.87 18.86 -35.66
C MET A 8 -40.52 19.09 -34.17
N GLY A 9 -41.14 20.08 -33.52
CA GLY A 9 -40.90 20.37 -32.10
C GLY A 9 -41.63 19.43 -31.14
N VAL A 10 -42.78 18.90 -31.55
CA VAL A 10 -43.61 18.01 -30.70
C VAL A 10 -43.03 16.59 -30.62
N SER A 11 -42.35 16.12 -31.67
CA SER A 11 -41.73 14.79 -31.70
C SER A 11 -40.42 14.69 -30.91
N LEU A 12 -39.68 15.79 -30.69
CA LEU A 12 -38.45 15.75 -29.89
C LEU A 12 -38.75 15.77 -28.38
N LEU A 13 -39.78 16.49 -27.95
CA LEU A 13 -40.19 16.59 -26.55
C LEU A 13 -40.79 15.27 -26.02
N THR A 14 -41.49 14.50 -26.86
CA THR A 14 -42.03 13.19 -26.49
C THR A 14 -40.94 12.13 -26.32
N VAL A 15 -39.87 12.16 -27.14
CA VAL A 15 -38.73 11.24 -27.01
C VAL A 15 -37.92 11.53 -25.74
N ILE A 16 -37.71 12.81 -25.39
CA ILE A 16 -36.98 13.19 -24.17
C ILE A 16 -37.78 12.83 -22.90
N LEU A 17 -39.12 12.93 -22.92
CA LEU A 17 -39.97 12.50 -21.80
C LEU A 17 -40.05 10.97 -21.64
N LEU A 18 -39.97 10.21 -22.73
CA LEU A 18 -39.96 8.73 -22.70
C LEU A 18 -38.62 8.16 -22.21
N GLU A 19 -37.48 8.74 -22.60
CA GLU A 19 -36.15 8.37 -22.08
C GLU A 19 -35.97 8.75 -20.60
N GLY A 20 -36.57 9.87 -20.16
CA GLY A 20 -36.53 10.31 -18.76
C GLY A 20 -37.35 9.44 -17.79
N LEU A 21 -38.45 8.82 -18.24
CA LEU A 21 -39.27 7.92 -17.42
C LEU A 21 -38.72 6.49 -17.30
N LEU A 22 -37.82 6.08 -18.19
CA LEU A 22 -37.16 4.77 -18.13
C LEU A 22 -36.00 4.73 -17.13
N LEU A 23 -35.39 5.88 -16.80
CA LEU A 23 -34.28 5.96 -15.83
C LEU A 23 -34.71 6.08 -14.37
N LEU A 24 -36.01 6.20 -14.07
CA LEU A 24 -36.54 6.29 -12.70
C LEU A 24 -37.09 4.97 -12.15
N LYS A 25 -36.92 3.85 -12.86
CA LYS A 25 -37.47 2.53 -12.47
C LYS A 25 -36.50 1.55 -11.83
N GLU A 26 -35.27 1.95 -11.48
CA GLU A 26 -34.33 1.12 -10.71
C GLU A 26 -33.99 1.74 -9.35
N ALA A 27 -35.02 2.04 -8.57
CA ALA A 27 -34.87 2.33 -7.15
C ALA A 27 -35.97 1.61 -6.36
N ASN A 28 -35.90 0.27 -6.32
CA ASN A 28 -36.50 -0.47 -5.21
C ASN A 28 -35.92 -1.88 -5.08
N GLY A 29 -35.24 -2.10 -3.94
CA GLY A 29 -35.43 -3.28 -3.11
C GLY A 29 -34.97 -4.64 -3.62
N SER A 30 -33.73 -5.00 -3.28
CA SER A 30 -33.36 -6.41 -3.07
C SER A 30 -32.63 -6.55 -1.73
N ARG A 31 -33.40 -6.47 -0.64
CA ARG A 31 -33.05 -7.12 0.63
C ARG A 31 -33.22 -8.62 0.41
N LEU A 32 -32.12 -9.35 0.23
CA LEU A 32 -32.14 -10.79 0.39
C LEU A 32 -31.70 -11.14 1.82
N PRO A 33 -32.52 -11.84 2.61
CA PRO A 33 -32.12 -12.35 3.91
C PRO A 33 -31.16 -13.52 3.70
N MET A 34 -29.98 -13.46 4.31
CA MET A 34 -29.08 -14.60 4.35
C MET A 34 -29.53 -15.52 5.49
N GLU A 35 -30.17 -16.63 5.12
CA GLU A 35 -30.53 -17.69 6.06
C GLU A 35 -29.26 -18.25 6.72
N VAL A 36 -29.27 -18.25 8.05
CA VAL A 36 -28.22 -18.81 8.89
C VAL A 36 -28.47 -20.31 8.99
N LEU A 37 -27.70 -21.11 8.27
CA LEU A 37 -27.58 -22.54 8.55
C LEU A 37 -26.76 -22.72 9.84
N THR A 38 -27.46 -22.70 10.98
CA THR A 38 -26.94 -23.16 12.26
C THR A 38 -26.84 -24.68 12.25
N HIS A 39 -25.61 -25.22 12.25
CA HIS A 39 -25.36 -26.55 12.79
C HIS A 39 -24.58 -26.43 14.10
N ARG A 40 -25.31 -26.61 15.20
CA ARG A 40 -24.77 -27.00 16.51
C ARG A 40 -24.51 -28.50 16.50
N PRO A 41 -23.47 -28.97 17.20
CA PRO A 41 -23.73 -29.99 18.21
C PRO A 41 -23.29 -29.53 19.61
N GLU A 42 -23.81 -30.29 20.57
CA GLU A 42 -24.04 -29.93 21.97
C GLU A 42 -22.81 -30.00 22.89
N HIS A 43 -23.04 -29.42 24.07
CA HIS A 43 -22.19 -29.21 25.24
C HIS A 43 -21.62 -30.49 25.87
N ILE A 44 -20.54 -30.33 26.67
CA ILE A 44 -20.23 -31.02 27.96
C ILE A 44 -18.94 -30.36 28.56
N PRO A 45 -18.73 -30.29 29.90
CA PRO A 45 -18.64 -29.02 30.63
C PRO A 45 -17.25 -28.63 31.21
N LEU A 46 -17.24 -27.43 31.80
CA LEU A 46 -16.16 -26.75 32.53
C LEU A 46 -15.40 -27.62 33.54
N HIS A 47 -14.08 -27.44 33.57
CA HIS A 47 -13.32 -27.37 34.81
C HIS A 47 -12.44 -26.13 34.84
N ALA A 48 -12.77 -25.24 35.78
CA ALA A 48 -11.93 -24.11 36.17
C ALA A 48 -10.65 -24.63 36.85
N ARG A 49 -9.49 -24.15 36.41
CA ARG A 49 -8.27 -24.21 37.21
C ARG A 49 -7.48 -22.92 37.02
N ALA A 50 -7.53 -22.08 38.04
CA ALA A 50 -6.66 -20.92 38.18
C ALA A 50 -5.21 -21.39 38.26
N HIS A 51 -4.38 -20.91 37.34
CA HIS A 51 -2.92 -21.00 37.43
C HIS A 51 -2.36 -19.62 37.14
N HIS A 52 -1.88 -18.96 38.20
CA HIS A 52 -0.93 -17.87 38.11
C HIS A 52 0.33 -18.38 37.41
N TYR A 53 0.73 -17.77 36.29
CA TYR A 53 2.08 -17.90 35.76
C TYR A 53 2.61 -16.54 35.32
N GLU A 54 3.83 -16.29 35.78
CA GLU A 54 4.59 -15.05 35.70
C GLU A 54 4.80 -14.52 34.28
N HIS A 55 4.85 -13.19 34.19
CA HIS A 55 5.37 -12.46 33.04
C HIS A 55 6.83 -12.86 32.76
N ARG A 56 7.04 -13.72 31.75
CA ARG A 56 8.33 -13.78 31.04
C ARG A 56 8.29 -12.84 29.84
N PRO A 57 9.27 -11.93 29.67
CA PRO A 57 9.37 -11.13 28.46
C PRO A 57 9.71 -12.06 27.29
N HIS A 58 8.85 -12.08 26.27
CA HIS A 58 9.12 -12.80 25.03
C HIS A 58 10.39 -12.24 24.40
N LYS A 59 11.41 -13.11 24.31
CA LYS A 59 12.60 -12.89 23.50
C LYS A 59 12.18 -12.46 22.10
N LEU A 60 12.74 -11.34 21.67
CA LEU A 60 12.85 -10.88 20.28
C LEU A 60 13.16 -12.10 19.40
N HIS A 61 12.29 -12.41 18.45
CA HIS A 61 12.56 -13.43 17.44
C HIS A 61 13.89 -13.08 16.78
N SER A 62 14.87 -13.97 16.90
CA SER A 62 16.11 -13.86 16.14
C SER A 62 15.74 -13.83 14.67
N ILE A 63 16.17 -12.78 13.98
CA ILE A 63 16.08 -12.68 12.53
C ILE A 63 16.77 -13.93 11.98
N VAL A 64 15.96 -14.82 11.41
CA VAL A 64 16.44 -15.99 10.69
C VAL A 64 17.30 -15.47 9.54
N ASP A 65 18.53 -15.96 9.47
CA ASP A 65 19.47 -15.71 8.37
C ASP A 65 18.89 -16.39 7.11
N HIS A 66 17.94 -15.72 6.48
CA HIS A 66 17.41 -16.12 5.19
C HIS A 66 18.53 -15.96 4.16
N GLY A 67 18.68 -16.93 3.25
CA GLY A 67 19.63 -16.87 2.14
C GLY A 67 19.54 -15.55 1.35
N PRO A 68 20.47 -15.31 0.40
CA PRO A 68 20.64 -13.99 -0.21
C PRO A 68 19.31 -13.45 -0.74
N LEU A 69 18.91 -12.27 -0.24
CA LEU A 69 17.67 -11.59 -0.61
C LEU A 69 17.58 -11.49 -2.14
N ARG A 70 16.41 -11.77 -2.69
CA ARG A 70 16.19 -11.59 -4.14
C ARG A 70 16.35 -10.12 -4.49
N VAL A 71 17.12 -9.81 -5.53
CA VAL A 71 17.39 -8.44 -5.98
C VAL A 71 16.72 -8.20 -7.32
N LEU A 72 15.91 -7.15 -7.36
CA LEU A 72 15.27 -6.60 -8.55
C LEU A 72 15.84 -5.21 -8.83
N TYR A 73 15.68 -4.75 -10.06
CA TYR A 73 16.09 -3.42 -10.50
C TYR A 73 14.86 -2.67 -10.99
N GLN A 74 14.73 -1.39 -10.63
CA GLN A 74 13.59 -0.59 -11.09
C GLN A 74 13.59 -0.42 -12.63
N VAL A 75 14.79 -0.39 -13.21
CA VAL A 75 15.05 -0.30 -14.65
C VAL A 75 16.19 -1.26 -14.99
N GLY A 76 16.13 -1.87 -16.18
CA GLY A 76 17.14 -2.81 -16.63
C GLY A 76 17.22 -4.09 -15.81
N ARG A 77 18.41 -4.68 -15.72
CA ARG A 77 18.66 -5.98 -15.08
C ARG A 77 19.95 -6.01 -14.25
N SER A 78 20.67 -4.89 -14.15
CA SER A 78 21.97 -4.80 -13.50
C SER A 78 22.22 -3.43 -12.86
N GLU A 79 23.22 -3.33 -11.98
CA GLU A 79 23.64 -2.06 -11.36
C GLU A 79 24.06 -1.02 -12.42
N ALA A 80 24.63 -1.44 -13.55
CA ALA A 80 25.04 -0.54 -14.63
C ALA A 80 23.86 0.15 -15.34
N ASP A 81 22.66 -0.43 -15.25
CA ASP A 81 21.44 0.14 -15.84
C ASP A 81 20.83 1.23 -14.93
N LEU A 82 21.27 1.31 -13.67
CA LEU A 82 20.72 2.25 -12.71
C LEU A 82 21.36 3.63 -12.81
N PRO A 83 20.55 4.71 -12.67
CA PRO A 83 21.08 6.06 -12.59
C PRO A 83 21.84 6.27 -11.27
N GLU A 84 22.61 7.36 -11.21
CA GLU A 84 23.19 7.84 -9.96
C GLU A 84 22.12 8.45 -9.06
N CYS A 85 22.22 8.21 -7.76
CA CYS A 85 21.28 8.75 -6.79
C CYS A 85 21.46 10.26 -6.65
N ARG A 86 20.36 11.00 -6.75
CA ARG A 86 20.31 12.39 -6.30
C ARG A 86 20.42 12.48 -4.77
N PRO A 87 20.79 13.66 -4.23
CA PRO A 87 20.83 13.87 -2.79
C PRO A 87 19.49 13.50 -2.14
N ARG A 88 19.55 12.68 -1.08
CA ARG A 88 18.38 12.17 -0.34
C ARG A 88 17.42 11.30 -1.15
N ALA A 89 17.85 10.79 -2.30
CA ALA A 89 17.10 9.76 -3.01
C ALA A 89 17.09 8.44 -2.22
N VAL A 90 15.97 7.74 -2.30
CA VAL A 90 15.89 6.34 -1.87
C VAL A 90 16.68 5.50 -2.87
N CYS A 91 17.73 4.82 -2.40
CA CYS A 91 18.61 4.01 -3.23
C CYS A 91 18.15 2.55 -3.34
N ASN A 92 17.57 2.00 -2.27
CA ASN A 92 16.94 0.67 -2.27
C ASN A 92 15.57 0.71 -1.57
N LYS A 93 14.64 -0.13 -2.04
CA LYS A 93 13.44 -0.50 -1.28
C LYS A 93 13.57 -1.96 -0.88
N VAL A 94 13.46 -2.27 0.41
CA VAL A 94 13.42 -3.65 0.90
C VAL A 94 11.99 -3.95 1.31
N ASP A 95 11.38 -4.95 0.68
CA ASP A 95 10.02 -5.39 0.95
C ASP A 95 10.05 -6.59 1.90
N LEU A 96 9.34 -6.46 3.01
CA LEU A 96 9.26 -7.43 4.10
C LEU A 96 7.82 -7.96 4.28
N TYR A 97 6.97 -7.80 3.27
CA TYR A 97 5.59 -8.27 3.34
C TYR A 97 5.50 -9.78 3.59
N ASP A 98 6.27 -10.57 2.83
CA ASP A 98 6.47 -11.99 3.10
C ASP A 98 7.78 -12.16 3.88
N SER A 99 7.65 -12.46 5.18
CA SER A 99 8.81 -12.63 6.06
C SER A 99 9.68 -13.83 5.68
N GLY A 100 9.14 -14.83 4.96
CA GLY A 100 9.90 -15.99 4.51
C GLY A 100 10.70 -15.74 3.23
N ALA A 101 10.33 -14.72 2.45
CA ALA A 101 10.94 -14.38 1.17
C ALA A 101 11.10 -12.85 0.95
N PRO A 102 11.81 -12.14 1.84
CA PRO A 102 12.09 -10.72 1.64
C PRO A 102 12.93 -10.47 0.38
N TRP A 103 12.74 -9.30 -0.22
CA TRP A 103 13.41 -8.92 -1.48
C TRP A 103 13.73 -7.43 -1.55
N ILE A 104 14.64 -7.08 -2.46
CA ILE A 104 15.17 -5.72 -2.63
C ILE A 104 14.85 -5.23 -4.04
N GLU A 105 14.37 -4.00 -4.17
CA GLU A 105 14.32 -3.25 -5.43
C GLU A 105 15.40 -2.16 -5.43
N ARG A 106 16.42 -2.33 -6.27
CA ARG A 106 17.45 -1.32 -6.51
C ARG A 106 16.87 -0.15 -7.29
N GLN A 107 17.08 1.07 -6.80
CA GLN A 107 16.60 2.30 -7.44
C GLN A 107 17.73 3.04 -8.15
N CYS A 108 18.85 3.27 -7.48
CA CYS A 108 19.96 4.06 -8.02
C CYS A 108 21.29 3.68 -7.35
N ARG A 109 22.41 4.04 -7.98
CA ARG A 109 23.76 3.86 -7.44
C ARG A 109 24.16 5.04 -6.57
N CYS A 110 24.61 4.76 -5.34
CA CYS A 110 25.12 5.81 -4.46
C CYS A 110 26.51 6.24 -4.93
N VAL A 111 26.76 7.54 -4.84
CA VAL A 111 28.07 8.14 -5.13
C VAL A 111 28.65 8.77 -3.86
N THR A 112 29.96 8.67 -3.67
CA THR A 112 30.67 9.35 -2.60
C THR A 112 30.88 10.83 -2.96
N PRO A 113 31.15 11.72 -1.99
CA PRO A 113 31.37 13.14 -2.26
C PRO A 113 32.53 13.44 -3.23
N ASP A 114 33.51 12.54 -3.31
CA ASP A 114 34.66 12.57 -4.22
C ASP A 114 34.37 11.93 -5.60
N GLY A 115 33.12 11.52 -5.86
CA GLY A 115 32.69 10.96 -7.14
C GLY A 115 32.97 9.47 -7.32
N GLY A 116 33.41 8.79 -6.26
CA GLY A 116 33.56 7.34 -6.22
C GLY A 116 32.23 6.62 -6.02
N GLU A 117 32.22 5.30 -6.18
CA GLU A 117 31.03 4.48 -5.96
C GLU A 117 30.87 4.15 -4.47
N ALA A 118 29.66 4.38 -3.94
CA ALA A 118 29.28 3.97 -2.60
C ALA A 118 28.25 2.83 -2.66
N THR A 119 28.33 1.89 -1.73
CA THR A 119 27.34 0.81 -1.66
C THR A 119 26.08 1.29 -0.96
N CYS A 120 24.92 1.21 -1.63
CA CYS A 120 23.63 1.44 -0.99
C CYS A 120 23.34 0.33 0.04
N PRO A 121 22.90 0.68 1.28
CA PRO A 121 22.49 -0.31 2.27
C PRO A 121 21.40 -1.26 1.72
N SER A 122 21.54 -2.55 2.01
CA SER A 122 20.73 -3.61 1.41
C SER A 122 20.15 -4.60 2.42
N THR A 123 20.42 -4.43 3.72
CA THR A 123 19.97 -5.37 4.75
C THR A 123 18.47 -5.20 5.07
N ALA A 124 17.82 -6.26 5.51
CA ALA A 124 16.45 -6.20 6.03
C ALA A 124 16.36 -5.45 7.38
N ASN A 125 17.47 -5.22 8.07
CA ASN A 125 17.49 -4.49 9.34
C ASN A 125 17.16 -3.00 9.15
N ALA A 126 16.41 -2.41 10.07
CA ALA A 126 16.15 -0.97 10.09
C ALA A 126 17.20 -0.17 10.90
N ASP A 127 17.94 -0.83 11.80
CA ASP A 127 18.86 -0.18 12.75
C ASP A 127 20.26 0.06 12.16
N ASP A 128 20.35 0.44 10.88
CA ASP A 128 21.60 0.74 10.17
C ASP A 128 21.88 2.25 10.03
N GLY A 129 21.00 3.09 10.59
CA GLY A 129 21.08 4.55 10.51
C GLY A 129 20.80 5.14 9.12
N HIS A 130 20.42 4.31 8.14
CA HIS A 130 20.15 4.67 6.75
C HIS A 130 18.75 4.28 6.29
N THR A 131 17.91 3.76 7.20
CA THR A 131 16.60 3.20 6.88
C THR A 131 15.43 4.06 7.38
N LEU A 132 14.46 4.29 6.51
CA LEU A 132 13.13 4.76 6.87
C LEU A 132 12.14 3.61 6.76
N VAL A 133 11.31 3.41 7.78
CA VAL A 133 10.30 2.35 7.81
C VAL A 133 8.93 2.96 7.56
N ASP A 134 8.20 2.42 6.58
CA ASP A 134 6.78 2.71 6.38
C ASP A 134 6.05 1.42 5.99
N LYS A 135 5.04 1.06 6.78
CA LYS A 135 4.28 -0.20 6.65
C LYS A 135 5.20 -1.43 6.60
N THR A 136 5.21 -2.16 5.48
CA THR A 136 5.98 -3.40 5.26
C THR A 136 7.28 -3.15 4.50
N ARG A 137 7.68 -1.89 4.30
CA ARG A 137 8.83 -1.52 3.48
C ARG A 137 9.86 -0.72 4.24
N HIS A 138 11.11 -1.02 3.94
CA HIS A 138 12.27 -0.25 4.36
C HIS A 138 12.79 0.54 3.15
N TYR A 139 12.93 1.84 3.31
CA TYR A 139 13.47 2.75 2.30
C TYR A 139 14.89 3.12 2.72
N LYS A 140 15.87 2.71 1.93
CA LYS A 140 17.29 2.89 2.22
C LYS A 140 17.81 4.16 1.54
N LEU A 141 18.62 4.94 2.24
CA LEU A 141 19.28 6.14 1.71
C LEU A 141 20.79 5.94 1.65
N CYS A 142 21.43 6.65 0.71
CA CYS A 142 22.89 6.71 0.63
C CYS A 142 23.51 7.44 1.83
N GLU A 143 22.79 8.42 2.38
CA GLU A 143 23.24 9.23 3.51
C GLU A 143 22.50 8.88 4.81
N PRO A 144 23.12 9.11 5.98
CA PRO A 144 22.48 8.85 7.26
C PRO A 144 21.18 9.64 7.47
N ILE A 145 20.11 8.96 7.89
CA ILE A 145 18.78 9.58 8.11
C ILE A 145 18.78 10.61 9.24
N LYS A 146 19.77 10.58 10.15
CA LYS A 146 19.92 11.54 11.24
C LYS A 146 20.10 12.99 10.77
N ARG A 147 20.49 13.18 9.50
CA ARG A 147 20.61 14.49 8.86
C ARG A 147 19.27 15.08 8.41
N LEU A 148 18.23 14.24 8.34
CA LEU A 148 16.89 14.67 7.95
C LEU A 148 16.16 15.30 9.15
N PRO A 149 15.44 16.40 8.95
CA PRO A 149 14.56 16.94 9.97
C PRO A 149 13.36 16.02 10.21
N LYS A 150 12.71 16.16 11.36
CA LYS A 150 11.45 15.48 11.67
C LYS A 150 10.28 16.18 10.98
N CYS A 151 9.40 15.41 10.33
CA CYS A 151 8.19 15.95 9.72
C CYS A 151 7.12 16.27 10.79
N ARG A 152 6.41 17.38 10.59
CA ARG A 152 5.21 17.75 11.36
C ARG A 152 4.00 17.13 10.65
N TYR A 153 3.16 16.42 11.42
CA TYR A 153 2.00 15.70 10.86
C TYR A 153 1.12 16.59 9.99
N PHE A 154 0.62 16.02 8.90
CA PHE A 154 -0.31 16.61 7.93
C PHE A 154 0.17 17.86 7.16
N ARG A 155 1.26 18.51 7.59
CA ARG A 155 1.77 19.74 6.99
C ARG A 155 2.99 19.50 6.11
N ASP A 156 3.99 18.80 6.65
CA ASP A 156 5.27 18.68 5.96
C ASP A 156 5.25 17.50 4.99
N THR A 157 5.81 17.71 3.80
CA THR A 157 5.99 16.66 2.79
C THR A 157 7.18 15.79 3.17
N THR A 158 6.96 14.54 3.56
CA THR A 158 8.03 13.60 3.92
C THR A 158 8.89 13.21 2.73
N TRP A 159 8.26 12.89 1.60
CA TRP A 159 8.96 12.62 0.35
C TRP A 159 8.12 13.00 -0.86
N THR A 160 8.79 13.12 -1.99
CA THR A 160 8.15 13.27 -3.29
C THR A 160 8.57 12.14 -4.21
N LEU A 161 7.60 11.59 -4.96
CA LEU A 161 7.85 10.61 -6.01
C LEU A 161 7.60 11.27 -7.37
N THR A 162 8.62 11.25 -8.22
CA THR A 162 8.56 11.79 -9.59
C THR A 162 8.76 10.66 -10.57
N THR A 163 7.88 10.54 -11.56
CA THR A 163 8.11 9.63 -12.69
C THR A 163 9.06 10.29 -13.67
N LEU A 164 10.08 9.54 -14.12
CA LEU A 164 11.05 9.94 -15.12
C LEU A 164 10.76 9.19 -16.43
N PRO A 165 10.00 9.79 -17.38
CA PRO A 165 9.54 9.08 -18.58
C PRO A 165 10.70 8.57 -19.44
N GLU A 166 11.78 9.34 -19.55
CA GLU A 166 12.94 9.02 -20.39
C GLU A 166 13.69 7.77 -19.92
N ALA A 167 13.75 7.57 -18.60
CA ALA A 167 14.44 6.45 -17.98
C ALA A 167 13.49 5.29 -17.63
N ASN A 168 12.18 5.42 -17.90
CA ASN A 168 11.14 4.51 -17.40
C ASN A 168 11.27 4.21 -15.90
N ALA A 169 11.75 5.19 -15.15
CA ALA A 169 12.15 5.05 -13.75
C ALA A 169 11.32 5.97 -12.85
N THR A 170 11.39 5.72 -11.56
CA THR A 170 10.83 6.60 -10.54
C THR A 170 11.94 7.10 -9.63
N GLU A 171 11.82 8.36 -9.24
CA GLU A 171 12.72 8.97 -8.27
C GLU A 171 11.93 9.35 -7.02
N GLN A 172 12.38 8.86 -5.86
CA GLN A 172 11.80 9.19 -4.57
C GLN A 172 12.80 9.98 -3.74
N ILE A 173 12.54 11.27 -3.56
CA ILE A 173 13.39 12.18 -2.77
C ILE A 173 12.77 12.40 -1.40
N VAL A 174 13.56 12.14 -0.35
CA VAL A 174 13.15 12.34 1.04
C VAL A 174 13.51 13.75 1.52
N ASN A 175 12.54 14.45 2.09
CA ASN A 175 12.72 15.80 2.62
C ASN A 175 12.85 15.80 4.15
N CYS A 176 12.08 14.97 4.82
CA CYS A 176 12.05 14.82 6.28
C CYS A 176 11.59 13.39 6.62
N HIS A 177 11.92 12.88 7.82
CA HIS A 177 11.41 11.58 8.28
C HIS A 177 10.28 11.72 9.29
N CYS A 178 9.28 10.85 9.15
CA CYS A 178 8.14 10.83 10.04
C CYS A 178 8.52 10.46 11.48
N LEU A 179 7.66 10.85 12.43
CA LEU A 179 7.73 10.40 13.82
C LEU A 179 7.42 8.91 13.95
N HIS A 180 7.77 8.32 15.09
CA HIS A 180 7.52 6.91 15.36
C HIS A 180 6.01 6.58 15.28
N ASN A 181 5.66 5.39 14.77
CA ASN A 181 4.27 4.96 14.51
C ASN A 181 3.45 5.88 13.58
N ALA A 182 4.12 6.63 12.70
CA ALA A 182 3.46 7.33 11.63
C ALA A 182 3.29 6.43 10.40
N VAL A 183 2.30 6.75 9.57
CA VAL A 183 2.12 6.18 8.24
C VAL A 183 2.18 7.29 7.20
N THR A 184 2.76 7.00 6.04
CA THR A 184 2.76 7.96 4.93
C THR A 184 1.48 7.88 4.10
N TYR A 185 1.04 9.02 3.57
CA TYR A 185 -0.11 9.10 2.67
C TYR A 185 0.07 10.20 1.61
N LEU A 186 -0.55 10.00 0.45
CA LEU A 186 -0.50 10.95 -0.66
C LEU A 186 -1.32 12.20 -0.33
N ILE A 187 -0.72 13.38 -0.43
CA ILE A 187 -1.39 14.67 -0.19
C ILE A 187 -1.61 15.50 -1.47
N LYS A 188 -0.78 15.32 -2.49
CA LYS A 188 -0.82 16.16 -3.69
C LYS A 188 -0.28 15.42 -4.90
N ARG A 189 -0.95 15.56 -6.05
CA ARG A 189 -0.40 15.29 -7.38
C ARG A 189 -0.29 16.62 -8.11
N GLN A 190 0.87 16.92 -8.67
CA GLN A 190 1.08 18.12 -9.48
C GLN A 190 1.85 17.81 -10.76
N ALA A 191 1.55 18.56 -11.81
CA ALA A 191 2.34 18.51 -13.02
C ALA A 191 3.74 19.10 -12.74
N HIS A 192 4.78 18.42 -13.19
CA HIS A 192 6.17 18.76 -12.97
C HIS A 192 6.87 18.79 -14.33
N LYS A 193 7.61 19.87 -14.62
CA LYS A 193 8.47 19.90 -15.80
C LYS A 193 9.82 19.32 -15.41
N THR A 194 10.23 18.25 -16.11
CA THR A 194 11.58 17.71 -15.95
C THR A 194 12.61 18.71 -16.44
N ALA A 195 13.90 18.49 -16.13
CA ALA A 195 14.99 19.34 -16.59
C ALA A 195 15.01 19.50 -18.13
N ASN A 196 14.51 18.50 -18.85
CA ASN A 196 14.46 18.44 -20.31
C ASN A 196 13.17 19.05 -20.89
N GLY A 197 12.33 19.67 -20.05
CA GLY A 197 11.10 20.34 -20.45
C GLY A 197 9.90 19.41 -20.68
N GLN A 198 10.06 18.10 -20.52
CA GLN A 198 8.95 17.15 -20.60
C GLN A 198 8.01 17.28 -19.39
N MET A 199 6.72 17.08 -19.64
CA MET A 199 5.71 17.06 -18.57
C MET A 199 5.69 15.68 -17.90
N SER A 200 5.88 15.66 -16.58
CA SER A 200 5.69 14.49 -15.74
C SER A 200 4.78 14.81 -14.54
N TYR A 201 4.52 13.83 -13.70
CA TYR A 201 3.78 14.02 -12.46
C TYR A 201 4.68 13.83 -11.26
N GLN A 202 4.52 14.73 -10.29
CA GLN A 202 5.12 14.62 -8.97
C GLN A 202 4.03 14.38 -7.92
N TYR A 203 4.26 13.38 -7.09
CA TYR A 203 3.38 12.94 -6.02
C TYR A 203 4.03 13.28 -4.68
N SER A 204 3.36 14.09 -3.87
CA SER A 204 3.85 14.50 -2.55
C SER A 204 3.15 13.71 -1.45
N PHE A 205 3.92 13.23 -0.48
CA PHE A 205 3.42 12.44 0.64
C PHE A 205 3.67 13.15 1.96
N ALA A 206 2.75 13.03 2.91
CA ALA A 206 2.89 13.53 4.27
C ALA A 206 2.77 12.40 5.29
N CYS A 207 3.04 12.73 6.56
CA CYS A 207 2.93 11.80 7.68
C CYS A 207 1.58 11.97 8.39
N SER A 208 0.93 10.85 8.73
CA SER A 208 -0.23 10.78 9.61
C SER A 208 0.10 9.91 10.83
N PRO A 209 -0.36 10.26 12.05
CA PRO A 209 -0.32 9.33 13.17
C PRO A 209 -1.22 8.12 12.88
N GLN A 210 -0.81 6.94 13.36
CA GLN A 210 -1.64 5.75 13.26
C GLN A 210 -2.71 5.75 14.36
N SER A 211 -3.98 5.98 13.98
CA SER A 211 -5.12 5.88 14.90
C SER A 211 -5.60 4.44 15.03
N LYS A 212 -5.95 4.05 16.25
CA LYS A 212 -6.56 2.74 16.56
C LYS A 212 -8.08 2.84 16.46
N LEU A 213 -8.63 2.61 15.27
CA LEU A 213 -10.08 2.49 15.08
C LEU A 213 -10.53 1.07 15.40
N ARG A 214 -11.69 0.89 16.02
CA ARG A 214 -12.28 -0.44 16.24
C ARG A 214 -13.13 -0.83 15.04
N CYS A 215 -13.08 -2.10 14.67
CA CYS A 215 -13.87 -2.57 13.55
C CYS A 215 -15.38 -2.57 13.85
N GLN A 216 -16.17 -2.10 12.91
CA GLN A 216 -17.60 -2.37 12.80
C GLN A 216 -17.85 -3.85 12.48
N ARG A 217 -19.06 -4.32 12.80
CA ARG A 217 -19.42 -5.72 12.59
C ARG A 217 -19.36 -6.05 11.09
N LYS A 218 -18.60 -7.09 10.74
CA LYS A 218 -18.41 -7.62 9.37
C LYS A 218 -17.74 -6.65 8.39
N GLU A 219 -17.17 -5.53 8.85
CA GLU A 219 -16.35 -4.70 7.97
C GLU A 219 -14.96 -5.32 7.77
N PRO A 220 -14.28 -5.04 6.65
CA PRO A 220 -12.91 -5.49 6.45
C PRO A 220 -11.95 -4.79 7.42
N CYS A 221 -11.04 -5.54 8.01
CA CYS A 221 -10.03 -5.03 8.93
C CYS A 221 -8.73 -4.63 8.22
N ARG A 222 -8.49 -5.15 7.01
CA ARG A 222 -7.29 -4.87 6.21
C ARG A 222 -7.58 -5.04 4.72
N LEU A 223 -6.98 -4.21 3.90
CA LEU A 223 -6.99 -4.32 2.44
C LEU A 223 -5.60 -4.67 1.94
N PHE A 224 -5.54 -5.51 0.90
CA PHE A 224 -4.33 -5.86 0.20
C PHE A 224 -4.47 -5.52 -1.28
N THR A 225 -3.46 -4.86 -1.84
CA THR A 225 -3.31 -4.66 -3.27
C THR A 225 -2.07 -5.43 -3.70
N VAL A 226 -2.27 -6.49 -4.47
CA VAL A 226 -1.23 -7.43 -4.92
C VAL A 226 -0.95 -7.16 -6.39
N ARG A 227 0.28 -6.77 -6.71
CA ARG A 227 0.75 -6.59 -8.08
C ARG A 227 1.72 -7.71 -8.43
N LYS A 228 1.39 -8.50 -9.46
CA LYS A 228 2.30 -9.55 -9.94
C LYS A 228 3.43 -8.89 -10.73
N ARG A 229 4.69 -9.06 -10.29
CA ARG A 229 5.88 -8.51 -10.96
C ARG A 229 6.55 -9.56 -11.85
N GLN A 230 6.90 -10.69 -11.25
CA GLN A 230 7.47 -11.86 -11.92
C GLN A 230 6.66 -13.10 -11.54
N GLU A 231 6.91 -14.27 -12.15
CA GLU A 231 6.10 -15.47 -11.90
C GLU A 231 6.02 -15.87 -10.42
N PHE A 232 7.05 -15.57 -9.63
CA PHE A 232 7.16 -15.94 -8.22
C PHE A 232 7.41 -14.75 -7.28
N LEU A 233 7.08 -13.52 -7.71
CA LEU A 233 7.26 -12.33 -6.87
C LEU A 233 6.06 -11.39 -7.01
N GLU A 234 5.46 -11.12 -5.86
CA GLU A 234 4.30 -10.25 -5.70
C GLU A 234 4.70 -9.01 -4.90
N GLU A 235 4.44 -7.85 -5.46
CA GLU A 235 4.55 -6.57 -4.76
C GLU A 235 3.22 -6.29 -4.08
N VAL A 236 3.19 -6.29 -2.74
CA VAL A 236 1.95 -6.16 -1.99
C VAL A 236 1.91 -4.89 -1.16
N ASN A 237 0.85 -4.11 -1.31
CA ASN A 237 0.54 -2.99 -0.42
C ASN A 237 -0.56 -3.40 0.56
N SER A 238 -0.25 -3.37 1.85
CA SER A 238 -1.19 -3.72 2.92
C SER A 238 -1.63 -2.47 3.69
N SER A 239 -2.93 -2.28 3.82
CA SER A 239 -3.52 -1.15 4.55
C SER A 239 -4.44 -1.65 5.64
N THR A 240 -4.04 -1.48 6.90
CA THR A 240 -4.87 -1.81 8.06
C THR A 240 -5.92 -0.74 8.26
N LEU A 241 -7.19 -1.14 8.34
CA LEU A 241 -8.33 -0.23 8.45
C LEU A 241 -8.75 -0.02 9.91
N CYS A 242 -8.81 -1.12 10.67
CA CYS A 242 -9.32 -1.13 12.03
C CYS A 242 -8.74 -2.31 12.84
N GLN A 243 -8.97 -2.28 14.15
CA GLN A 243 -8.60 -3.32 15.10
C GLN A 243 -9.81 -4.21 15.40
N CYS A 244 -9.62 -5.51 15.21
CA CYS A 244 -10.64 -6.52 15.48
C CYS A 244 -11.06 -6.51 16.97
N PRO A 245 -12.29 -6.96 17.27
CA PRO A 245 -12.75 -7.13 18.64
C PRO A 245 -11.93 -8.21 19.38
N ARG A 246 -12.20 -8.37 20.68
CA ARG A 246 -11.56 -9.43 21.49
C ARG A 246 -11.79 -10.81 20.86
N ASP A 247 -10.81 -11.69 21.04
CA ASP A 247 -10.81 -13.07 20.55
C ASP A 247 -10.96 -13.18 19.02
N HIS A 248 -10.65 -12.11 18.29
CA HIS A 248 -10.57 -12.09 16.84
C HIS A 248 -9.23 -11.50 16.41
N HIS A 249 -8.74 -11.98 15.28
CA HIS A 249 -7.52 -11.48 14.64
C HIS A 249 -7.80 -11.02 13.21
N CYS A 250 -6.98 -10.08 12.74
CA CYS A 250 -7.02 -9.62 11.36
C CYS A 250 -5.96 -10.38 10.53
N PRO A 251 -6.32 -10.93 9.35
CA PRO A 251 -5.40 -11.58 8.42
C PRO A 251 -4.15 -10.73 8.17
N ARG A 252 -2.95 -11.33 8.18
CA ARG A 252 -1.67 -10.62 7.95
C ARG A 252 -1.20 -10.74 6.50
N HIS A 253 -1.50 -11.86 5.87
CA HIS A 253 -1.24 -12.13 4.47
C HIS A 253 -2.53 -12.18 3.66
N HIS A 254 -2.43 -11.94 2.35
CA HIS A 254 -3.59 -11.91 1.46
C HIS A 254 -4.10 -13.32 1.13
N THR A 255 -3.32 -14.35 1.44
CA THR A 255 -3.69 -15.78 1.34
C THR A 255 -4.13 -16.37 2.69
N ASP A 256 -4.09 -15.59 3.77
CA ASP A 256 -4.53 -16.09 5.09
C ASP A 256 -6.05 -16.37 5.08
N PRO A 257 -6.52 -17.31 5.93
CA PRO A 257 -7.94 -17.49 6.17
C PRO A 257 -8.65 -16.18 6.53
N GLY A 258 -9.81 -15.94 5.93
CA GLY A 258 -10.56 -14.68 6.12
C GLY A 258 -10.17 -13.55 5.17
N SER A 259 -9.18 -13.75 4.29
CA SER A 259 -8.92 -12.88 3.15
C SER A 259 -9.74 -13.31 1.93
N ILE A 260 -10.54 -12.40 1.37
CA ILE A 260 -11.42 -12.65 0.22
C ILE A 260 -10.92 -11.84 -0.98
N SER A 261 -10.79 -12.51 -2.14
CA SER A 261 -10.39 -11.85 -3.39
C SER A 261 -11.47 -10.89 -3.88
N GLY A 262 -11.06 -9.67 -4.20
CA GLY A 262 -11.89 -8.63 -4.80
C GLY A 262 -11.68 -8.50 -6.30
N LYS A 263 -11.69 -7.26 -6.79
CA LYS A 263 -11.51 -6.95 -8.22
C LYS A 263 -10.09 -7.24 -8.68
N SER A 264 -9.99 -7.71 -9.92
CA SER A 264 -8.74 -7.86 -10.67
C SER A 264 -8.67 -6.79 -11.75
N TYR A 265 -7.57 -6.05 -11.79
CA TYR A 265 -7.25 -5.04 -12.79
C TYR A 265 -6.19 -5.66 -13.72
N THR A 266 -6.66 -6.27 -14.81
CA THR A 266 -5.84 -7.11 -15.69
C THR A 266 -4.77 -6.31 -16.44
N GLU A 267 -5.06 -5.08 -16.84
CA GLU A 267 -4.13 -4.20 -17.54
C GLU A 267 -2.84 -3.94 -16.73
N GLU A 268 -2.96 -3.90 -15.41
CA GLU A 268 -1.83 -3.61 -14.50
C GLU A 268 -1.29 -4.85 -13.78
N SER A 269 -1.87 -6.03 -14.05
CA SER A 269 -1.61 -7.27 -13.29
C SER A 269 -1.80 -7.10 -11.77
N ILE A 270 -2.83 -6.35 -11.38
CA ILE A 270 -3.16 -6.04 -9.99
C ILE A 270 -4.42 -6.80 -9.56
N ARG A 271 -4.43 -7.34 -8.34
CA ARG A 271 -5.61 -7.90 -7.69
C ARG A 271 -5.76 -7.34 -6.29
N THR A 272 -6.99 -7.10 -5.88
CA THR A 272 -7.31 -6.63 -4.52
C THR A 272 -7.83 -7.77 -3.66
N TYR A 273 -7.57 -7.70 -2.35
CA TYR A 273 -8.12 -8.63 -1.37
C TYR A 273 -8.59 -7.86 -0.13
N SER A 274 -9.63 -8.38 0.51
CA SER A 274 -10.22 -7.81 1.73
C SER A 274 -10.13 -8.84 2.85
N GLY A 275 -9.37 -8.53 3.91
CA GLY A 275 -9.26 -9.34 5.11
C GLY A 275 -10.35 -8.96 6.13
N TYR A 276 -11.02 -9.96 6.69
CA TYR A 276 -12.07 -9.81 7.70
C TYR A 276 -11.61 -10.38 9.03
N CYS A 277 -12.17 -9.86 10.13
CA CYS A 277 -11.86 -10.37 11.47
C CYS A 277 -12.29 -11.84 11.60
N MET A 278 -11.33 -12.71 11.92
CA MET A 278 -11.53 -14.15 12.12
C MET A 278 -11.41 -14.51 13.60
N PRO A 279 -12.15 -15.50 14.11
CA PRO A 279 -11.94 -16.02 15.45
C PRO A 279 -10.49 -16.47 15.65
N SER A 280 -9.91 -16.14 16.81
CA SER A 280 -8.57 -16.59 17.24
C SER A 280 -8.57 -18.02 17.79
#